data_AF-A0A1A8N1E7-F1
#
_entry.id   AF-A0A1A8N1E7-F1
#
_cell.length_a   1.000
_cell.length_b   1.000
_cell.length_c   1.000
_cell.angle_alpha   90.00
_cell.angle_beta   90.00
_cell.angle_gamma   90.00
#
_symmetry.space_group_name_H-M   'P 1'
#
loop_
_entity.id
_entity.type
_entity.pdbx_description
1 polymer ?
#
loop_
_entity_poly.entity_id
_entity_poly.type
_entity_poly.pdbx_seq_one_letter_code
_entity_poly.pdbx_strand_id
1 'polypeptide(L)'
;KGKALQEERIKAHTQRFNYIYKKWKAHVKFFKHLSKESSEPLSEGLLNDIFGEVKGLCADIQRVYEDLRKLSTPDQETRRRVDLCVEISNFILSKASRHLEGQAQEEDQVWPEAGSFWSTSKSESESITSVMKSATSEHSKTSSVKRQEAAADAAASQAVLKVLKEQEREQLELQRLEAEAKKR
;
A
#
# COMPACT_ATOMS: atom_id res chain seq x y z
N LYS A 1 26.96 13.87 21.80
CA LYS A 1 26.88 12.59 21.05
C LYS A 1 25.53 11.86 21.20
N GLY A 2 24.80 11.98 22.32
CA GLY A 2 23.50 11.29 22.50
C GLY A 2 22.35 11.76 21.59
N LYS A 3 22.23 13.07 21.31
CA LYS A 3 21.15 13.60 20.44
C LYS A 3 21.24 13.11 18.99
N ALA A 4 22.44 13.10 18.41
CA ALA A 4 22.66 12.62 17.03
C ALA A 4 22.30 11.14 16.85
N LEU A 5 22.63 10.28 17.83
CA LEU A 5 22.26 8.86 17.80
C LEU A 5 20.74 8.66 17.92
N GLN A 6 20.06 9.51 18.70
CA GLN A 6 18.61 9.45 18.82
C GLN A 6 17.91 9.91 17.54
N GLU A 7 18.39 10.98 16.90
CA GLU A 7 17.90 11.45 15.60
C GLU A 7 18.09 10.40 14.50
N GLU A 8 19.26 9.72 14.47
CA GLU A 8 19.52 8.63 13.53
C GLU A 8 18.55 7.46 13.72
N ARG A 9 18.27 7.09 14.98
CA ARG A 9 17.29 6.05 15.29
C ARG A 9 15.89 6.45 14.87
N ILE A 10 15.46 7.68 15.13
CA ILE A 10 14.15 8.19 14.69
C ILE A 10 14.07 8.13 13.17
N LYS A 11 15.10 8.61 12.46
CA LYS A 11 15.15 8.58 10.99
C LYS A 11 15.04 7.16 10.44
N ALA A 12 15.75 6.20 11.01
CA ALA A 12 15.69 4.80 10.60
C ALA A 12 14.29 4.21 10.79
N HIS A 13 13.62 4.49 11.92
CA HIS A 13 12.26 4.01 12.15
C HIS A 13 11.24 4.68 11.22
N THR A 14 11.40 5.98 10.93
CA THR A 14 10.55 6.70 9.97
C THR A 14 10.73 6.18 8.55
N GLN A 15 11.96 5.88 8.13
CA GLN A 15 12.24 5.26 6.83
C GLN A 15 11.60 3.88 6.73
N ARG A 16 11.74 3.05 7.78
CA ARG A 16 11.11 1.74 7.85
C ARG A 16 9.58 1.84 7.78
N PHE A 17 8.98 2.76 8.52
CA PHE A 17 7.54 3.03 8.47
C PHE A 17 7.08 3.36 7.05
N ASN A 18 7.76 4.31 6.39
CA ASN A 18 7.41 4.73 5.04
C ASN A 18 7.55 3.59 4.01
N TYR A 19 8.57 2.74 4.15
CA TYR A 19 8.76 1.59 3.28
C TYR A 19 7.61 0.58 3.43
N ILE A 20 7.28 0.18 4.66
CA ILE A 20 6.21 -0.81 4.92
C ILE A 20 4.86 -0.23 4.48
N TYR A 21 4.60 1.06 4.74
CA TYR A 21 3.39 1.74 4.28
C TYR A 21 3.27 1.77 2.75
N LYS A 22 4.37 2.02 2.02
CA LYS A 22 4.38 1.97 0.55
C LYS A 22 4.10 0.56 0.03
N LYS A 23 4.72 -0.47 0.63
CA LYS A 23 4.49 -1.89 0.30
C LYS A 23 3.02 -2.28 0.54
N TRP A 24 2.48 -1.95 1.70
CA TRP A 24 1.07 -2.16 2.04
C TRP A 24 0.13 -1.47 1.04
N LYS A 25 0.36 -0.19 0.73
CA LYS A 25 -0.45 0.58 -0.22
C LYS A 25 -0.45 -0.07 -1.61
N ALA A 26 0.68 -0.62 -2.07
CA ALA A 26 0.77 -1.32 -3.35
C ALA A 26 -0.06 -2.60 -3.37
N HIS A 27 -0.03 -3.41 -2.30
CA HIS A 27 -0.88 -4.60 -2.17
C HIS A 27 -2.37 -4.27 -2.16
N VAL A 28 -2.76 -3.23 -1.41
CA VAL A 28 -4.15 -2.75 -1.37
C VAL A 28 -4.63 -2.29 -2.75
N LYS A 29 -3.81 -1.50 -3.46
CA LYS A 29 -4.14 -1.06 -4.83
C LYS A 29 -4.28 -2.25 -5.76
N PHE A 30 -3.32 -3.18 -5.73
CA PHE A 30 -3.36 -4.39 -6.54
C PHE A 30 -4.67 -5.17 -6.30
N PHE A 31 -5.04 -5.40 -5.04
CA PHE A 31 -6.30 -6.06 -4.70
C PHE A 31 -7.53 -5.30 -5.21
N LYS A 32 -7.56 -3.96 -5.07
CA LYS A 32 -8.66 -3.13 -5.56
C LYS A 32 -8.83 -3.21 -7.09
N HIS A 33 -7.73 -3.22 -7.84
CA HIS A 33 -7.79 -3.37 -9.30
C HIS A 33 -8.24 -4.78 -9.69
N LEU A 34 -7.70 -5.79 -9.02
CA LEU A 34 -8.03 -7.19 -9.26
C LEU A 34 -9.52 -7.47 -9.03
N SER A 35 -10.08 -6.93 -7.94
CA SER A 35 -11.52 -7.00 -7.63
C SER A 35 -12.41 -6.23 -8.61
N LYS A 36 -11.88 -5.32 -9.44
CA LYS A 36 -12.64 -4.58 -10.47
C LYS A 36 -12.60 -5.25 -11.83
N GLU A 37 -11.52 -5.96 -12.14
CA GLU A 37 -11.25 -6.52 -13.47
C GLU A 37 -11.76 -7.96 -13.61
N SER A 38 -11.84 -8.70 -12.50
CA SER A 38 -12.24 -10.10 -12.51
C SER A 38 -13.77 -10.25 -12.57
N SER A 39 -14.31 -10.48 -13.77
CA SER A 39 -15.62 -11.14 -13.95
C SER A 39 -15.54 -12.65 -13.64
N GLU A 40 -14.33 -13.22 -13.65
CA GLU A 40 -14.05 -14.60 -13.26
C GLU A 40 -13.67 -14.68 -11.77
N PRO A 41 -14.00 -15.78 -11.08
CA PRO A 41 -13.60 -15.99 -9.70
C PRO A 41 -12.07 -16.05 -9.62
N LEU A 42 -11.48 -15.15 -8.83
CA LEU A 42 -10.04 -15.19 -8.58
C LEU A 42 -9.66 -16.50 -7.88
N SER A 43 -8.49 -17.05 -8.20
CA SER A 43 -7.92 -18.17 -7.44
C SER A 43 -7.86 -17.82 -5.95
N GLU A 44 -8.53 -18.64 -5.14
CA GLU A 44 -8.59 -18.52 -3.69
C GLU A 44 -7.19 -18.46 -3.05
N GLY A 45 -6.20 -19.15 -3.64
CA GLY A 45 -4.82 -19.08 -3.18
C GLY A 45 -4.21 -17.68 -3.33
N LEU A 46 -4.40 -17.03 -4.49
CA LEU A 46 -3.88 -15.69 -4.73
C LEU A 46 -4.57 -14.64 -3.84
N LEU A 47 -5.88 -14.80 -3.58
CA LEU A 47 -6.61 -13.96 -2.63
C LEU A 47 -6.02 -14.09 -1.21
N ASN A 48 -5.87 -15.32 -0.73
CA ASN A 48 -5.33 -15.59 0.61
C ASN A 48 -3.90 -15.06 0.78
N ASP A 49 -3.06 -15.17 -0.24
CA ASP A 49 -1.70 -14.61 -0.20
C ASP A 49 -1.75 -13.08 -0.04
N ILE A 50 -2.55 -12.39 -0.85
CA ILE A 50 -2.69 -10.93 -0.76
C ILE A 50 -3.25 -10.51 0.60
N PHE A 51 -4.23 -11.25 1.13
CA PHE A 51 -4.80 -10.97 2.46
C PHE A 51 -3.79 -11.19 3.58
N GLY A 52 -3.03 -12.27 3.52
CA GLY A 52 -1.94 -12.54 4.45
C GLY A 52 -0.91 -11.40 4.46
N GLU A 53 -0.50 -10.95 3.28
CA GLU A 53 0.44 -9.82 3.12
C GLU A 53 -0.15 -8.51 3.66
N VAL A 54 -1.39 -8.15 3.31
CA VAL A 54 -2.05 -6.93 3.80
C VAL A 54 -2.16 -6.94 5.33
N LYS A 55 -2.57 -8.08 5.91
CA LYS A 55 -2.69 -8.25 7.37
C LYS A 55 -1.33 -8.14 8.06
N GLY A 56 -0.30 -8.82 7.51
CA GLY A 56 1.06 -8.79 8.04
C GLY A 56 1.65 -7.38 8.01
N LEU A 57 1.56 -6.71 6.86
CA LEU A 57 2.08 -5.35 6.69
C LEU A 57 1.34 -4.34 7.57
N CYS A 58 0.03 -4.50 7.78
CA CYS A 58 -0.74 -3.67 8.71
C CYS A 58 -0.22 -3.82 10.16
N ALA A 59 0.02 -5.06 10.60
CA ALA A 59 0.59 -5.31 11.93
C ALA A 59 2.00 -4.73 12.07
N ASP A 60 2.83 -4.82 11.02
CA ASP A 60 4.17 -4.25 11.01
C ASP A 60 4.16 -2.71 11.05
N ILE A 61 3.22 -2.08 10.33
CA ILE A 61 3.01 -0.61 10.37
C ILE A 61 2.66 -0.16 11.78
N GLN A 62 1.73 -0.86 12.45
CA GLN A 62 1.35 -0.58 13.84
C GLN A 62 2.54 -0.75 14.79
N ARG A 63 3.31 -1.83 14.64
CA ARG A 63 4.50 -2.08 15.49
C ARG A 63 5.54 -0.97 15.33
N VAL A 64 5.89 -0.60 14.10
CA VAL A 64 6.87 0.46 13.85
C VAL A 64 6.37 1.82 14.32
N TYR A 65 5.06 2.08 14.20
CA TYR A 65 4.45 3.30 14.76
C TYR A 65 4.56 3.37 16.28
N GLU A 66 4.28 2.28 16.99
CA GLU A 66 4.45 2.23 18.44
C GLU A 66 5.90 2.41 18.86
N ASP A 67 6.85 1.85 18.11
CA ASP A 67 8.27 2.07 18.36
C ASP A 67 8.70 3.52 18.09
N LEU A 68 8.17 4.16 17.03
CA LEU A 68 8.35 5.58 16.79
C LEU A 68 7.82 6.43 17.95
N ARG A 69 6.62 6.12 18.45
CA ARG A 69 5.97 6.84 19.54
C ARG A 69 6.77 6.82 20.85
N LYS A 70 7.52 5.74 21.10
CA LYS A 70 8.44 5.64 22.25
C LYS A 70 9.68 6.53 22.09
N LEU A 71 10.07 6.84 20.86
CA LEU A 71 11.30 7.59 20.54
C LEU A 71 11.04 9.09 20.32
N SER A 72 9.90 9.44 19.73
CA SER A 72 9.50 10.80 19.36
C SER A 72 7.98 10.91 19.25
N THR A 73 7.45 12.12 19.41
CA THR A 73 6.04 12.39 19.09
C THR A 73 5.83 12.27 17.57
N PRO A 74 5.03 11.30 17.08
CA PRO A 74 4.77 11.17 15.65
C PRO A 74 3.92 12.34 15.15
N ASP A 75 4.14 12.75 13.91
CA ASP A 75 3.35 13.79 13.27
C ASP A 75 1.92 13.31 12.93
N GLN A 76 1.03 14.28 12.68
CA GLN A 76 -0.38 13.99 12.40
C GLN A 76 -0.57 13.15 11.13
N GLU A 77 0.30 13.31 10.13
CA GLU A 77 0.21 12.58 8.87
C GLU A 77 0.59 11.11 9.08
N THR A 78 1.66 10.83 9.82
CA THR A 78 2.04 9.46 10.22
C THR A 78 0.91 8.76 10.98
N ARG A 79 0.25 9.45 11.92
CA ARG A 79 -0.91 8.89 12.63
C ARG A 79 -2.08 8.58 11.69
N ARG A 80 -2.44 9.52 10.81
CA ARG A 80 -3.51 9.32 9.82
C ARG A 80 -3.24 8.12 8.90
N ARG A 81 -1.99 7.90 8.51
CA ARG A 81 -1.58 6.74 7.69
C ARG A 81 -1.80 5.42 8.41
N VAL A 82 -1.56 5.36 9.71
CA VAL A 82 -1.84 4.16 10.53
C VAL A 82 -3.34 3.93 10.62
N ASP A 83 -4.11 4.96 10.95
CA ASP A 83 -5.57 4.86 11.06
C ASP A 83 -6.18 4.35 9.74
N LEU A 84 -5.73 4.91 8.62
CA LEU A 84 -6.14 4.49 7.28
C LEU A 84 -5.71 3.05 6.95
N CYS A 85 -4.51 2.66 7.39
CA CYS A 85 -4.01 1.32 7.20
C CYS A 85 -4.89 0.28 7.89
N VAL A 86 -5.30 0.56 9.12
CA VAL A 86 -6.20 -0.30 9.89
C VAL A 86 -7.58 -0.37 9.24
N GLU A 87 -8.17 0.78 8.90
CA GLU A 87 -9.50 0.85 8.30
C GLU A 87 -9.59 0.03 7.00
N ILE A 88 -8.66 0.27 6.06
CA ILE A 88 -8.67 -0.39 4.77
C ILE A 88 -8.32 -1.87 4.89
N SER A 89 -7.39 -2.25 5.77
CA SER A 89 -7.06 -3.67 5.99
C SER A 89 -8.25 -4.42 6.56
N ASN A 90 -8.95 -3.84 7.54
CA ASN A 90 -10.17 -4.44 8.10
C ASN A 90 -11.29 -4.54 7.07
N PHE A 91 -11.46 -3.54 6.21
CA PHE A 91 -12.41 -3.59 5.10
C PHE A 91 -12.13 -4.76 4.15
N ILE A 92 -10.86 -4.93 3.75
CA ILE A 92 -10.43 -6.00 2.86
C ILE A 92 -10.66 -7.37 3.52
N LEU A 93 -10.28 -7.53 4.78
CA LEU A 93 -10.48 -8.78 5.52
C LEU A 93 -11.97 -9.11 5.70
N SER A 94 -12.81 -8.11 6.01
CA SER A 94 -14.26 -8.30 6.15
C SER A 94 -14.89 -8.74 4.82
N LYS A 95 -14.45 -8.15 3.70
CA LYS A 95 -14.88 -8.56 2.36
C LYS A 95 -14.48 -10.00 2.05
N ALA A 96 -13.29 -10.43 2.48
CA ALA A 96 -12.80 -11.79 2.31
C ALA A 96 -13.60 -12.82 3.12
N SER A 97 -13.83 -12.55 4.40
CA SER A 97 -14.61 -13.43 5.28
C SER A 97 -16.02 -13.66 4.73
N ARG A 98 -16.68 -12.59 4.24
CA ARG A 98 -18.02 -12.69 3.64
C ARG A 98 -18.03 -13.50 2.34
N HIS A 99 -16.95 -13.43 1.55
CA HIS A 99 -16.78 -14.24 0.34
C HIS A 99 -16.65 -15.73 0.64
N LEU A 100 -15.97 -16.09 1.73
CA LEU A 100 -15.78 -17.48 2.17
C LEU A 100 -17.04 -18.07 2.84
N GLU A 101 -17.84 -17.25 3.53
CA GLU A 101 -19.10 -17.66 4.16
C GLU A 101 -20.27 -17.86 3.18
N GLY A 102 -20.05 -17.67 1.88
CA GLY A 102 -21.10 -17.86 0.86
C GLY A 102 -22.20 -16.80 0.90
N GLN A 103 -22.07 -15.75 1.72
CA GLN A 103 -22.89 -14.55 1.69
C GLN A 103 -22.44 -13.64 0.53
N ALA A 104 -22.55 -14.14 -0.70
CA ALA A 104 -22.40 -13.33 -1.90
C ALA A 104 -23.63 -12.44 -2.08
N GLN A 105 -23.89 -11.53 -1.14
CA GLN A 105 -24.74 -10.39 -1.47
C GLN A 105 -23.87 -9.43 -2.27
N GLU A 106 -24.23 -9.28 -3.54
CA GLU A 106 -23.74 -8.27 -4.48
C GLU A 106 -24.05 -6.87 -3.93
N GLU A 107 -23.35 -6.50 -2.88
CA GLU A 107 -23.29 -5.12 -2.44
C GLU A 107 -21.97 -4.61 -3.00
N ASP A 108 -22.06 -3.71 -3.98
CA ASP A 108 -21.02 -2.76 -4.34
C ASP A 108 -20.59 -2.01 -3.08
N GLN A 109 -19.84 -2.67 -2.21
CA GLN A 109 -19.42 -2.10 -0.96
C GLN A 109 -18.41 -1.02 -1.33
N VAL A 110 -18.88 0.21 -1.24
CA VAL A 110 -18.12 1.40 -1.60
C VAL A 110 -16.84 1.38 -0.78
N TRP A 111 -15.71 1.33 -1.47
CA TRP A 111 -14.40 1.41 -0.84
C TRP A 111 -14.38 2.61 0.11
N PRO A 112 -13.73 2.51 1.28
CA PRO A 112 -13.63 3.63 2.20
C PRO A 112 -13.18 4.89 1.44
N GLU A 113 -13.87 6.01 1.69
CA GLU A 113 -13.58 7.33 1.10
C GLU A 113 -12.23 7.83 1.65
N ALA A 114 -11.16 7.27 1.11
CA ALA A 114 -9.79 7.55 1.51
C ALA A 114 -9.18 8.73 0.73
N GLY A 115 -10.01 9.56 0.08
CA GLY A 115 -9.59 10.75 -0.67
C GLY A 115 -8.35 10.53 -1.55
N SER A 116 -7.29 11.31 -1.29
CA SER A 116 -5.98 11.26 -1.98
C SER A 116 -5.25 9.90 -1.92
N PHE A 117 -5.70 8.93 -1.12
CA PHE A 117 -5.12 7.60 -1.06
C PHE A 117 -5.25 6.84 -2.39
N TRP A 118 -6.43 6.97 -3.01
CA TRP A 118 -6.79 6.29 -4.26
C TRP A 118 -6.28 7.03 -5.49
N SER A 119 -6.11 8.35 -5.40
CA SER A 119 -5.53 9.16 -6.47
C SER A 119 -4.12 8.66 -6.79
N THR A 120 -3.92 8.19 -8.02
CA THR A 120 -2.59 8.04 -8.61
C THR A 120 -2.16 9.44 -9.02
N SER A 121 -1.56 10.19 -8.10
CA SER A 121 -0.86 11.42 -8.48
C SER A 121 0.30 10.99 -9.38
N LYS A 122 0.18 11.26 -10.67
CA LYS A 122 1.19 11.05 -11.71
C LYS A 122 2.44 11.95 -11.54
N SER A 123 2.58 12.60 -10.39
CA SER A 123 3.63 13.55 -10.06
C SER A 123 3.97 13.42 -8.58
N GLU A 124 4.90 12.52 -8.24
CA GLU A 124 5.76 12.69 -7.05
C GLU A 124 7.10 13.34 -7.45
N SER A 125 7.07 14.12 -8.54
CA SER A 125 8.08 15.11 -8.89
C SER A 125 7.37 16.45 -9.05
N GLU A 126 7.89 17.44 -8.32
CA GLU A 126 7.67 18.88 -8.46
C GLU A 126 6.38 19.48 -7.85
N SER A 127 6.61 20.15 -6.72
CA SER A 127 6.23 21.55 -6.47
C SER A 127 4.75 21.96 -6.47
N ILE A 128 4.35 22.48 -5.31
CA ILE A 128 3.43 23.61 -5.09
C ILE A 128 2.99 24.35 -6.37
N THR A 129 1.69 24.30 -6.71
CA THR A 129 0.84 25.47 -6.99
C THR A 129 -0.58 25.02 -7.36
N SER A 130 -1.55 25.67 -6.71
CA SER A 130 -2.97 25.69 -7.07
C SER A 130 -3.17 26.17 -8.50
N VAL A 131 -4.10 25.58 -9.26
CA VAL A 131 -5.12 26.31 -10.04
C VAL A 131 -6.29 25.36 -10.34
N MET A 132 -7.47 25.70 -9.83
CA MET A 132 -8.75 25.20 -10.32
C MET A 132 -9.02 25.75 -11.72
N LYS A 133 -9.37 24.91 -12.70
CA LYS A 133 -10.16 25.32 -13.87
C LYS A 133 -11.16 24.24 -14.29
N SER A 134 -12.33 24.75 -14.59
CA SER A 134 -13.64 24.13 -14.79
C SER A 134 -13.85 23.45 -16.15
N ALA A 135 -14.72 22.43 -16.12
CA ALA A 135 -15.77 22.06 -17.07
C ALA A 135 -15.54 22.20 -18.59
N THR A 136 -15.63 21.07 -19.30
CA THR A 136 -16.51 20.82 -20.47
C THR A 136 -16.57 19.30 -20.72
N SER A 137 -17.76 18.70 -20.62
CA SER A 137 -18.51 18.10 -21.75
C SER A 137 -17.70 17.18 -22.66
N GLU A 138 -18.01 15.88 -22.64
CA GLU A 138 -18.56 15.14 -23.80
C GLU A 138 -18.69 13.65 -23.45
N HIS A 139 -19.93 13.21 -23.32
CA HIS A 139 -20.28 11.80 -23.29
C HIS A 139 -20.08 11.22 -24.69
N SER A 140 -19.17 10.27 -24.86
CA SER A 140 -19.39 9.00 -25.58
C SER A 140 -18.10 8.21 -25.77
N LYS A 141 -18.20 6.88 -25.62
CA LYS A 141 -17.15 5.83 -25.81
C LYS A 141 -16.16 5.64 -24.66
N THR A 142 -16.64 5.44 -23.42
CA THR A 142 -15.75 5.30 -22.25
C THR A 142 -15.53 3.86 -21.75
N SER A 143 -16.23 2.85 -22.28
CA SER A 143 -16.15 1.48 -21.71
C SER A 143 -14.83 0.75 -21.99
N SER A 144 -14.24 0.92 -23.18
CA SER A 144 -13.01 0.18 -23.56
C SER A 144 -11.74 0.86 -23.01
N VAL A 145 -11.69 2.20 -23.06
CA VAL A 145 -10.56 3.00 -22.55
C VAL A 145 -10.42 2.86 -21.03
N LYS A 146 -11.54 2.88 -20.28
CA LYS A 146 -11.52 2.67 -18.82
C LYS A 146 -10.98 1.30 -18.40
N ARG A 147 -11.17 0.27 -19.22
CA ARG A 147 -10.64 -1.08 -18.96
C ARG A 147 -9.14 -1.15 -19.24
N GLN A 148 -8.67 -0.52 -20.31
CA GLN A 148 -7.23 -0.41 -20.60
C GLN A 148 -6.47 0.40 -19.55
N GLU A 149 -7.03 1.50 -19.06
CA GLU A 149 -6.42 2.30 -17.99
C GLU A 149 -6.37 1.53 -16.66
N ALA A 150 -7.42 0.77 -16.32
CA ALA A 150 -7.44 -0.05 -15.10
C ALA A 150 -6.43 -1.22 -15.13
N ALA A 151 -6.28 -1.89 -16.28
CA ALA A 151 -5.29 -2.95 -16.48
C ALA A 151 -3.84 -2.40 -16.43
N ALA A 152 -3.62 -1.20 -16.98
CA ALA A 152 -2.32 -0.52 -16.90
C ALA A 152 -1.95 -0.16 -15.45
N ASP A 153 -2.90 0.32 -14.64
CA ASP A 153 -2.66 0.61 -13.22
C ASP A 153 -2.42 -0.66 -12.38
N ALA A 154 -3.09 -1.77 -12.73
CA ALA A 154 -2.85 -3.08 -12.12
C ALA A 154 -1.43 -3.58 -12.41
N ALA A 155 -1.01 -3.50 -13.68
CA ALA A 155 0.35 -3.85 -14.12
C ALA A 155 1.41 -2.94 -13.47
N ALA A 156 1.14 -1.64 -13.34
CA ALA A 156 2.02 -0.71 -12.63
C ALA A 156 2.16 -1.06 -11.15
N SER A 157 1.06 -1.38 -10.46
CA SER A 157 1.08 -1.80 -9.05
C SER A 157 1.84 -3.12 -8.88
N GLN A 158 1.65 -4.08 -9.79
CA GLN A 158 2.38 -5.35 -9.79
C GLN A 158 3.89 -5.14 -10.04
N ALA A 159 4.26 -4.24 -10.96
CA ALA A 159 5.65 -3.89 -11.21
C ALA A 159 6.33 -3.28 -9.96
N VAL A 160 5.63 -2.39 -9.25
CA VAL A 160 6.12 -1.84 -7.96
C VAL A 160 6.33 -2.95 -6.93
N LEU A 161 5.38 -3.89 -6.79
CA LEU A 161 5.53 -5.02 -5.89
C LEU A 161 6.74 -5.89 -6.25
N LYS A 162 6.96 -6.13 -7.55
CA LYS A 162 8.10 -6.90 -8.05
C LYS A 162 9.43 -6.22 -7.72
N VAL A 163 9.54 -4.91 -7.96
CA VAL A 163 10.73 -4.12 -7.63
C VAL A 163 10.99 -4.14 -6.12
N LEU A 164 9.96 -3.97 -5.29
CA LEU A 164 10.12 -4.00 -3.83
C LEU A 164 10.61 -5.36 -3.31
N LYS A 165 10.10 -6.47 -3.89
CA LYS A 165 10.56 -7.84 -3.56
C LYS A 165 12.02 -8.07 -3.99
N GLU A 166 12.39 -7.57 -5.16
CA GLU A 166 13.76 -7.68 -5.67
C GLU A 166 14.75 -6.93 -4.78
N GLN A 167 14.42 -5.71 -4.37
CA GLN A 167 15.22 -4.93 -3.42
C GLN A 167 15.38 -5.64 -2.07
N GLU A 168 14.32 -6.28 -1.57
CA GLU A 168 14.36 -7.06 -0.32
C GLU A 168 15.29 -8.28 -0.45
N ARG A 169 15.26 -8.96 -1.60
CA ARG A 169 16.16 -10.08 -1.92
C ARG A 169 17.62 -9.64 -1.93
N GLU A 170 17.92 -8.55 -2.64
CA GLU A 170 19.28 -8.00 -2.71
C GLU A 170 19.79 -7.54 -1.33
N GLN A 171 18.94 -6.90 -0.52
CA GLN A 171 19.32 -6.48 0.84
C GLN A 171 19.63 -7.68 1.75
N LEU A 172 18.85 -8.76 1.66
CA LEU A 172 19.11 -9.98 2.42
C LEU A 172 20.43 -10.65 1.98
N GLU A 173 20.72 -10.63 0.68
CA GLU A 173 21.99 -11.14 0.13
C GLU A 173 23.19 -10.33 0.60
N LEU A 174 23.10 -8.99 0.60
CA LEU A 174 24.14 -8.10 1.13
C LEU A 174 24.38 -8.36 2.63
N GLN A 175 23.32 -8.47 3.44
CA GLN A 175 23.46 -8.78 4.87
C GLN A 175 24.12 -10.15 5.11
N ARG A 176 23.81 -11.15 4.27
CA ARG A 176 24.45 -12.47 4.34
C ARG A 176 25.95 -12.35 4.04
N LEU A 177 26.33 -11.62 2.99
CA LEU A 177 27.71 -11.43 2.59
C LEU A 177 28.50 -10.62 3.64
N GLU A 178 27.91 -9.58 4.23
CA GLU A 178 28.51 -8.81 5.33
C GLU A 178 28.73 -9.68 6.56
N ALA A 179 27.76 -10.53 6.93
CA ALA A 179 27.89 -11.45 8.05
C ALA A 179 28.95 -12.53 7.81
N GLU A 180 29.13 -12.98 6.57
CA GLU A 180 30.21 -13.90 6.19
C GLU A 180 31.58 -13.21 6.21
N ALA A 181 31.68 -11.99 5.69
CA ALA A 181 32.92 -11.20 5.71
C ALA A 181 33.39 -10.85 7.13
N LYS A 182 32.45 -10.65 8.06
CA LYS A 182 32.74 -10.34 9.48
C LYS A 182 33.15 -11.56 10.31
N LYS A 183 32.93 -12.77 9.78
CA LYS A 183 33.34 -14.05 10.40
C LYS A 183 34.69 -14.57 9.89
N ARG A 184 35.26 -13.93 8.87
CA ARG A 184 36.62 -14.16 8.38
C ARG A 184 37.58 -13.15 9.00
#